data_AF-A0A1G0J936-F1
#
_entry.id   AF-A0A1G0J936-F1
#
_cell.length_a   1.000
_cell.length_b   1.000
_cell.length_c   1.000
_cell.angle_alpha   90.00
_cell.angle_beta   90.00
_cell.angle_gamma   90.00
#
_symmetry.space_group_name_H-M   'P 1'
#
loop_
_entity.id
_entity.type
_entity.pdbx_description
1 polymer ?
#
loop_
_entity_poly.entity_id
_entity_poly.type
_entity_poly.pdbx_seq_one_letter_code
_entity_poly.pdbx_strand_id
1 'polypeptide(L)'
;MVHLRQRLAKFIRDKRGDTPQREFARKIGLAQSTIMRIENLDQNVTLETLEQLCKVFHADVSDLFPLPGTPKIYPPISPSGGHDGATAIHEKLPNDSRRRK
;
A
#
# COMPACT_ATOMS: atom_id res chain seq x y z
N MET A 1 9.88 11.78 1.41
CA MET A 1 9.16 10.50 1.60
C MET A 1 8.60 10.04 0.26
N VAL A 2 8.08 8.81 0.12
CA VAL A 2 7.52 8.29 -1.16
C VAL A 2 6.09 8.76 -1.48
N HIS A 3 5.41 9.47 -0.58
CA HIS A 3 4.13 10.17 -0.81
C HIS A 3 3.05 9.35 -1.54
N LEU A 4 2.82 8.11 -1.08
CA LEU A 4 1.93 7.15 -1.76
C LEU A 4 0.49 7.66 -1.95
N ARG A 5 -0.06 8.35 -0.94
CA ARG A 5 -1.42 8.91 -1.03
C ARG A 5 -1.55 9.91 -2.18
N GLN A 6 -0.59 10.82 -2.30
CA GLN A 6 -0.56 11.83 -3.35
C GLN A 6 -0.45 11.19 -4.74
N ARG A 7 0.40 10.17 -4.87
CA ARG A 7 0.61 9.46 -6.14
C ARG A 7 -0.64 8.71 -6.58
N LEU A 8 -1.29 8.00 -5.66
CA LEU A 8 -2.55 7.31 -5.95
C LEU A 8 -3.68 8.30 -6.27
N ALA A 9 -3.82 9.38 -5.50
CA ALA A 9 -4.81 10.41 -5.76
C ALA A 9 -4.62 11.05 -7.14
N LYS A 10 -3.36 11.30 -7.53
CA LYS A 10 -3.04 11.77 -8.88
C LYS A 10 -3.48 10.78 -9.95
N PHE A 11 -3.10 9.51 -9.81
CA PHE A 11 -3.50 8.47 -10.76
C PHE A 11 -5.02 8.40 -10.93
N ILE A 12 -5.78 8.42 -9.82
CA ILE A 12 -7.25 8.36 -9.85
C ILE A 12 -7.85 9.60 -10.54
N ARG A 13 -7.35 10.81 -10.22
CA ARG A 13 -7.79 12.05 -10.88
C ARG A 13 -7.51 12.02 -12.38
N ASP A 14 -6.33 11.56 -12.78
CA ASP A 14 -5.93 11.45 -14.19
C ASP A 14 -6.83 10.46 -14.94
N LYS A 15 -7.17 9.31 -14.33
CA LYS A 15 -8.10 8.32 -14.92
C LYS A 15 -9.55 8.80 -14.96
N ARG A 16 -9.97 9.63 -14.00
CA ARG A 16 -11.33 10.18 -13.94
C ARG A 16 -11.54 11.31 -14.95
N GLY A 17 -10.54 12.17 -15.15
CA GLY A 17 -10.65 13.39 -15.93
C GLY A 17 -11.82 14.25 -15.43
N ASP A 18 -12.67 14.69 -16.36
CA ASP A 18 -13.83 15.54 -16.07
C ASP A 18 -15.07 14.76 -15.61
N THR A 19 -15.00 13.43 -15.55
CA THR A 19 -16.13 12.60 -15.11
C THR A 19 -16.47 12.91 -13.64
N PRO A 20 -17.74 13.12 -13.28
CA PRO A 20 -18.14 13.29 -11.88
C PRO A 20 -17.76 12.06 -11.04
N GLN A 21 -17.28 12.26 -9.81
CA GLN A 21 -16.84 11.18 -8.92
C GLN A 21 -17.85 10.04 -8.79
N ARG A 22 -19.16 10.37 -8.70
CA ARG A 22 -20.22 9.37 -8.57
C ARG A 22 -20.32 8.45 -9.78
N GLU A 23 -20.22 9.01 -10.98
CA GLU A 23 -20.31 8.24 -12.23
C GLU A 23 -19.06 7.41 -12.44
N PHE A 24 -17.90 8.00 -12.17
CA PHE A 24 -16.62 7.31 -12.22
C PHE A 24 -16.57 6.13 -11.25
N ALA A 25 -16.99 6.34 -10.00
CA ALA A 25 -17.04 5.30 -8.98
C ALA A 25 -17.93 4.11 -9.42
N ARG A 26 -19.12 4.40 -9.99
CA ARG A 26 -20.01 3.36 -10.55
C ARG A 26 -19.34 2.60 -11.69
N LYS A 27 -18.63 3.29 -12.58
CA LYS A 27 -17.92 2.68 -13.71
C LYS A 27 -16.85 1.69 -13.26
N ILE A 28 -16.13 1.99 -12.17
CA ILE A 28 -15.04 1.16 -11.67
C ILE A 28 -15.44 0.22 -10.52
N GLY A 29 -16.73 0.17 -10.18
CA GLY A 29 -17.25 -0.73 -9.14
C GLY A 29 -16.83 -0.37 -7.71
N LEU A 30 -16.63 0.92 -7.43
CA LEU A 30 -16.31 1.43 -6.09
C LEU A 30 -17.39 2.37 -5.56
N ALA A 31 -17.42 2.57 -4.25
CA ALA A 31 -18.26 3.59 -3.64
C ALA A 31 -17.72 5.00 -3.94
N GLN A 32 -18.62 5.97 -4.16
CA GLN A 32 -18.22 7.36 -4.38
C GLN A 32 -17.43 7.95 -3.20
N SER A 33 -17.77 7.56 -1.97
CA SER A 33 -17.05 7.95 -0.76
C SER A 33 -15.59 7.47 -0.77
N THR A 34 -15.32 6.28 -1.34
CA THR A 34 -13.95 5.76 -1.51
C THR A 34 -13.15 6.65 -2.46
N ILE A 35 -13.73 7.04 -3.60
CA ILE A 35 -13.05 7.93 -4.57
C ILE A 35 -12.78 9.29 -3.95
N MET A 36 -13.79 9.90 -3.31
CA MET A 36 -13.64 11.19 -2.64
C MET A 36 -12.52 11.16 -1.61
N ARG A 37 -12.47 10.13 -0.76
CA ARG A 37 -11.44 9.99 0.27
C ARG A 37 -10.04 9.74 -0.28
N ILE A 38 -9.91 8.97 -1.36
CA ILE A 38 -8.63 8.79 -2.05
C ILE A 38 -8.16 10.13 -2.62
N GLU A 39 -9.04 10.85 -3.33
CA GLU A 39 -8.71 12.14 -3.92
C GLU A 39 -8.38 13.21 -2.88
N ASN A 40 -8.99 13.18 -1.70
CA ASN A 40 -8.71 14.12 -0.61
C ASN A 40 -7.51 13.73 0.27
N LEU A 41 -6.87 12.58 0.02
CA LEU A 41 -5.76 12.05 0.84
C LEU A 41 -6.16 11.63 2.27
N ASP A 42 -7.46 11.49 2.52
CA ASP A 42 -8.05 11.31 3.85
C ASP A 42 -8.07 9.84 4.31
N GLN A 43 -7.90 8.86 3.42
CA GLN A 43 -8.03 7.44 3.76
C GLN A 43 -6.78 6.60 3.47
N ASN A 44 -6.50 5.65 4.38
CA ASN A 44 -5.69 4.48 4.10
C ASN A 44 -6.48 3.51 3.19
N VAL A 45 -5.94 3.20 2.03
CA VAL A 45 -6.56 2.30 1.07
C VAL A 45 -6.19 0.86 1.43
N THR A 46 -7.16 -0.05 1.44
CA THR A 46 -6.91 -1.49 1.69
C THR A 46 -6.22 -2.11 0.48
N LEU A 47 -5.46 -3.19 0.68
CA LEU A 47 -4.87 -3.95 -0.42
C LEU A 47 -5.95 -4.48 -1.38
N GLU A 48 -7.09 -4.94 -0.86
CA GLU A 48 -8.25 -5.34 -1.67
C GLU A 48 -8.72 -4.24 -2.62
N THR A 49 -8.73 -2.99 -2.15
CA THR A 49 -9.09 -1.85 -3.01
C THR A 49 -8.03 -1.62 -4.08
N LEU A 50 -6.74 -1.77 -3.75
CA LEU A 50 -5.66 -1.66 -4.73
C LEU A 50 -5.76 -2.78 -5.79
N GLU A 51 -6.01 -4.02 -5.38
CA GLU A 51 -6.22 -5.15 -6.29
C GLU A 51 -7.42 -4.92 -7.22
N GLN A 52 -8.52 -4.40 -6.68
CA GLN A 52 -9.69 -4.04 -7.48
C GLN A 52 -9.35 -2.94 -8.49
N LEU A 53 -8.57 -1.93 -8.11
CA LEU A 53 -8.11 -0.88 -9.03
C LEU A 53 -7.20 -1.46 -10.13
N CYS A 54 -6.24 -2.33 -9.77
CA CYS A 54 -5.40 -3.03 -10.75
C CYS A 54 -6.26 -3.82 -11.75
N LYS A 55 -7.25 -4.55 -11.27
CA LYS A 55 -8.17 -5.34 -12.10
C LYS A 55 -8.98 -4.48 -13.06
N VAL A 56 -9.52 -3.36 -12.59
CA VAL A 56 -10.37 -2.49 -13.42
C VAL A 56 -9.56 -1.70 -14.45
N PHE A 57 -8.38 -1.25 -14.09
CA PHE A 57 -7.52 -0.48 -15.00
C PHE A 57 -6.61 -1.35 -15.86
N HIS A 58 -6.66 -2.67 -15.70
CA HIS A 58 -5.74 -3.61 -16.34
C HIS A 58 -4.29 -3.18 -16.15
N ALA A 59 -3.95 -2.82 -14.92
CA ALA A 59 -2.69 -2.18 -14.55
C ALA A 59 -2.01 -2.94 -13.41
N ASP A 60 -0.69 -2.88 -13.35
CA ASP A 60 0.08 -3.41 -12.22
C ASP A 60 0.02 -2.44 -11.02
N VAL A 61 0.37 -2.93 -9.83
CA VAL A 61 0.46 -2.08 -8.63
C VAL A 61 1.43 -0.91 -8.82
N SER A 62 2.51 -1.11 -9.57
CA SER A 62 3.49 -0.05 -9.86
C SER A 62 2.89 1.11 -10.67
N ASP A 63 1.94 0.82 -11.57
CA ASP A 63 1.26 1.81 -12.40
C ASP A 63 0.32 2.72 -11.59
N LEU A 64 -0.25 2.21 -10.49
CA LEU A 64 -1.12 3.00 -9.59
C LEU A 64 -0.37 4.14 -8.91
N PHE A 65 0.96 4.05 -8.85
CA PHE A 65 1.82 5.04 -8.20
C PHE A 65 2.83 5.59 -9.22
N PRO A 66 2.49 6.63 -9.99
CA PRO A 66 3.43 7.23 -10.94
C PRO A 66 4.68 7.75 -10.23
N LEU A 67 5.87 7.47 -10.77
CA LEU A 67 7.16 7.81 -10.14
C LEU A 67 7.30 9.33 -10.01
N PRO A 68 7.74 9.84 -8.83
CA PRO A 68 8.37 11.15 -8.80
C PRO A 68 9.67 11.05 -9.61
N GLY A 69 10.02 12.07 -10.39
CA GLY A 69 11.10 12.01 -11.41
C GLY A 69 12.47 11.49 -10.95
N THR A 70 12.72 11.33 -9.64
CA THR A 70 13.87 10.62 -9.08
C THR A 70 13.42 9.49 -8.15
N PRO A 71 13.76 8.21 -8.39
CA PRO A 71 13.49 7.13 -7.46
C PRO A 71 14.26 7.34 -6.15
N LYS A 72 13.56 7.29 -5.01
CA LYS A 72 14.19 7.37 -3.70
C LYS A 72 14.66 5.99 -3.28
N ILE A 73 15.99 5.80 -3.25
CA ILE A 73 16.62 4.64 -2.64
C ILE A 73 16.77 4.95 -1.15
N TYR A 74 16.10 4.18 -0.31
CA TYR A 74 16.31 4.27 1.14
C TYR A 74 17.64 3.61 1.46
N PRO A 75 18.60 4.31 2.07
CA PRO A 75 19.85 3.67 2.47
C PRO A 75 19.53 2.53 3.44
N PRO A 76 20.29 1.43 3.41
CA PRO A 76 20.17 0.40 4.45
C PRO A 76 20.30 1.09 5.79
N ILE A 77 19.43 0.76 6.74
CA ILE A 77 19.56 1.22 8.13
C ILE A 77 20.90 0.68 8.61
N SER A 78 21.95 1.51 8.56
CA SER A 78 23.21 1.21 9.21
C SER A 78 22.90 1.14 10.69
N PRO A 79 23.17 0.02 11.38
CA PRO A 79 23.05 -0.02 12.83
C PRO A 79 24.09 0.94 13.40
N SER A 80 23.69 2.18 13.65
CA SER A 80 24.45 3.10 14.48
C SER A 80 24.45 2.50 15.89
N GLY A 81 25.65 2.19 16.40
CA GLY A 81 25.85 1.33 17.55
C GLY A 81 25.16 1.76 18.85
N GLY A 82 24.90 0.75 19.68
CA GLY A 82 24.83 0.86 21.13
C GLY A 82 23.47 1.20 21.72
N HIS A 83 22.58 0.21 21.83
CA HIS A 83 21.76 0.01 23.03
C HIS A 83 21.44 -1.49 23.16
N ASP A 84 22.02 -2.10 24.18
CA ASP A 84 21.69 -3.45 24.65
C ASP A 84 20.18 -3.59 24.89
N GLY A 85 19.56 -4.65 24.37
CA GLY A 85 18.21 -5.00 24.81
C GLY A 85 17.36 -5.78 23.81
N ALA A 86 17.53 -7.10 23.82
CA ALA A 86 16.52 -8.12 23.50
C ALA A 86 15.93 -8.15 22.07
N THR A 87 16.60 -8.92 21.21
CA THR A 87 15.97 -9.61 20.07
C THR A 87 14.91 -10.59 20.61
N ALA A 88 13.63 -10.27 20.49
CA ALA A 88 12.56 -11.24 20.71
C ALA A 88 12.42 -12.15 19.48
N ILE A 89 13.36 -13.09 19.31
CA ILE A 89 13.15 -14.26 18.46
C ILE A 89 12.22 -15.22 19.22
N HIS A 90 10.93 -15.21 18.88
CA HIS A 90 10.03 -16.29 19.30
C HIS A 90 10.25 -17.50 18.39
N GLU A 91 11.38 -18.19 18.58
CA GLU A 91 11.58 -19.52 18.02
C GLU A 91 10.90 -20.52 18.96
N LYS A 92 9.66 -20.90 18.64
CA LYS A 92 8.92 -21.92 19.39
C LYS A 92 9.49 -23.28 18.99
N LEU A 93 10.43 -23.80 19.78
CA LEU A 93 10.97 -25.15 19.61
C LEU A 93 9.84 -26.20 19.69
N PRO A 94 9.83 -27.22 18.83
CA PRO A 94 8.88 -28.31 18.90
C PRO A 94 9.14 -29.16 20.16
N ASN A 95 8.08 -29.40 20.93
CA ASN A 95 8.09 -30.25 22.12
C ASN A 95 8.27 -31.72 21.70
N ASP A 96 9.51 -32.19 21.60
CA ASP A 96 9.82 -33.60 21.44
C ASP A 96 9.81 -34.30 22.81
N SER A 97 8.61 -34.67 23.26
CA SER A 97 8.47 -35.59 24.39
C SER A 97 8.60 -37.03 23.91
N ARG A 98 9.85 -37.47 23.69
CA ARG A 98 10.26 -38.88 23.72
C ARG A 98 11.46 -39.11 24.63
N ARG A 99 11.20 -39.55 25.86
CA ARG A 99 12.10 -40.44 26.64
C ARG A 99 11.23 -41.43 27.42
N ARG A 100 11.22 -42.71 27.00
CA ARG A 100 11.94 -43.85 27.63
C ARG A 100 11.49 -44.03 29.09
N LYS A 101 10.85 -45.12 29.48
CA LYS A 101 11.28 -46.52 29.39
C LYS A 101 10.08 -47.44 29.64
#